data_AF-A0AAP9UZK4-F1
#
_entry.id   AF-A0AAP9UZK4-F1
#
_cell.length_a   1.000
_cell.length_b   1.000
_cell.length_c   1.000
_cell.angle_alpha   90.00
_cell.angle_beta   90.00
_cell.angle_gamma   90.00
#
_symmetry.space_group_name_H-M   'P 1'
#
loop_
_entity.id
_entity.type
_entity.pdbx_description
1 polymer ?
#
loop_
_entity_poly.entity_id
_entity_poly.type
_entity_poly.pdbx_seq_one_letter_code
_entity_poly.pdbx_strand_id
1 'polypeptide(L)'
;MMKKKVLYSVLIVLLVSFVLAAYNAFNGNPVSKKLSQTALEHYLTDRYPEKDLRIDSGIYNFKFTEYVFEVTDTGDPKRKDPYLLTLRGFVQPEVYTDGIYEENLNEPLMERLGEEAGKEIKALLSKSIDQLKDVDVHVEVLKGKLKNDAKWEKSIRLDKPMQIHILLDAENAGRKEVYNTAQKIQRLLNEEGYDYESVTINANIFDGEDIKDEEIGYLKYSTSFEKNTEIKLKDVEELND
;
A
#
# COMPACT_ATOMS: atom_id res chain seq x y z
N MET A 1 -5.84 -57.37 9.50
CA MET A 1 -4.74 -56.56 10.07
C MET A 1 -4.09 -55.58 9.07
N MET A 2 -3.85 -55.96 7.81
CA MET A 2 -3.24 -55.05 6.79
C MET A 2 -4.01 -53.73 6.58
N LYS A 3 -5.36 -53.75 6.55
CA LYS A 3 -6.16 -52.54 6.34
C LYS A 3 -5.98 -51.46 7.43
N LYS A 4 -5.83 -51.87 8.70
CA LYS A 4 -5.57 -50.95 9.82
C LYS A 4 -4.15 -50.38 9.76
N LYS A 5 -3.15 -51.20 9.42
CA LYS A 5 -1.76 -50.74 9.23
C LYS A 5 -1.61 -49.73 8.08
N VAL A 6 -2.30 -49.97 6.97
CA VAL A 6 -2.35 -49.02 5.84
C VAL A 6 -3.04 -47.71 6.26
N LEU A 7 -4.18 -47.79 6.95
CA LEU A 7 -4.88 -46.61 7.48
C LEU A 7 -3.99 -45.79 8.42
N TYR A 8 -3.31 -46.42 9.38
CA TYR A 8 -2.39 -45.72 10.27
C TYR A 8 -1.20 -45.12 9.52
N SER A 9 -0.69 -45.81 8.49
CA SER A 9 0.40 -45.28 7.65
C SER A 9 -0.03 -44.03 6.88
N VAL A 10 -1.23 -44.05 6.27
CA VAL A 10 -1.80 -42.88 5.59
C VAL A 10 -2.00 -41.73 6.57
N LEU A 11 -2.52 -42.01 7.76
CA LEU A 11 -2.79 -41.00 8.78
C LEU A 11 -1.49 -40.36 9.31
N ILE A 12 -0.42 -41.15 9.46
CA ILE A 12 0.91 -40.64 9.79
C ILE A 12 1.45 -39.75 8.67
N VAL A 13 1.36 -40.17 7.41
CA VAL A 13 1.83 -39.35 6.28
C VAL A 13 1.06 -38.03 6.20
N LEU A 14 -0.27 -38.05 6.39
CA LEU A 14 -1.08 -36.84 6.44
C LEU A 14 -0.66 -35.92 7.60
N LEU A 15 -0.46 -36.49 8.79
CA LEU A 15 -0.03 -35.73 9.96
C LEU A 15 1.36 -35.11 9.77
N VAL A 16 2.32 -35.88 9.26
CA VAL A 16 3.68 -35.40 8.96
C VAL A 16 3.63 -34.30 7.90
N SER A 17 2.84 -34.49 6.84
CA SER A 17 2.67 -33.49 5.78
C SER A 17 2.05 -32.20 6.32
N PHE A 18 1.05 -32.31 7.20
CA PHE A 18 0.43 -31.17 7.86
C PHE A 18 1.42 -30.42 8.77
N VAL A 19 2.19 -31.14 9.58
CA VAL A 19 3.21 -30.53 10.46
C VAL A 19 4.29 -29.82 9.64
N LEU A 20 4.75 -30.43 8.55
CA LEU A 20 5.74 -29.81 7.65
C LEU A 20 5.15 -28.58 6.95
N ALA A 21 3.90 -28.65 6.47
CA ALA A 21 3.21 -27.52 5.86
C ALA A 21 3.03 -26.37 6.85
N ALA A 22 2.62 -26.67 8.08
CA ALA A 22 2.49 -25.67 9.15
C ALA A 22 3.86 -25.05 9.48
N TYR A 23 4.90 -25.87 9.67
CA TYR A 23 6.25 -25.37 9.93
C TYR A 23 6.73 -24.42 8.82
N ASN A 24 6.54 -24.81 7.56
CA ASN A 24 6.87 -23.98 6.41
C ASN A 24 6.03 -22.69 6.35
N ALA A 25 4.75 -22.73 6.71
CA ALA A 25 3.88 -21.57 6.72
C ALA A 25 4.29 -20.55 7.82
N PHE A 26 4.84 -21.00 8.94
CA PHE A 26 5.27 -20.13 10.04
C PHE A 26 6.73 -19.69 9.97
N ASN A 27 7.61 -20.48 9.34
CA ASN A 27 9.06 -20.21 9.31
C ASN A 27 9.59 -19.84 7.91
N GLY A 28 8.73 -19.95 6.90
CA GLY A 28 9.09 -19.76 5.50
C GLY A 28 9.87 -20.96 4.93
N ASN A 29 10.09 -20.93 3.61
CA ASN A 29 10.84 -21.94 2.88
C ASN A 29 12.28 -21.46 2.61
N PRO A 30 13.33 -22.24 2.95
CA PRO A 30 14.72 -21.90 2.59
C PRO A 30 14.94 -21.55 1.12
N VAL A 31 14.19 -22.17 0.20
CA VAL A 31 14.28 -21.85 -1.24
C VAL A 31 13.78 -20.43 -1.51
N SER A 32 12.60 -20.08 -1.01
CA SER A 32 12.03 -18.74 -1.15
C SER A 32 12.92 -17.69 -0.51
N LYS A 33 13.48 -17.97 0.67
CA LYS A 33 14.47 -17.08 1.31
C LYS A 33 15.66 -16.78 0.41
N LYS A 34 16.21 -17.80 -0.24
CA LYS A 34 17.35 -17.62 -1.16
C LYS A 34 16.97 -16.81 -2.40
N LEU A 35 15.79 -17.08 -2.98
CA LEU A 35 15.28 -16.29 -4.10
C LEU A 35 15.08 -14.82 -3.71
N SER A 36 14.52 -14.55 -2.52
CA SER A 36 14.36 -13.19 -2.01
C SER A 36 15.69 -12.51 -1.78
N GLN A 37 16.68 -13.21 -1.23
CA GLN A 37 18.01 -12.64 -1.06
C GLN A 37 18.64 -12.27 -2.42
N THR A 38 18.57 -13.15 -3.42
CA THR A 38 19.09 -12.85 -4.77
C THR A 38 18.36 -11.68 -5.43
N ALA A 39 17.02 -11.63 -5.31
CA ALA A 39 16.25 -10.49 -5.82
C ALA A 39 16.65 -9.17 -5.14
N LEU A 40 16.91 -9.21 -3.83
CA LEU A 40 17.38 -8.06 -3.06
C LEU A 40 18.80 -7.63 -3.51
N GLU A 41 19.72 -8.58 -3.71
CA GLU A 41 21.08 -8.29 -4.22
C GLU A 41 21.03 -7.55 -5.56
N HIS A 42 20.18 -8.01 -6.48
CA HIS A 42 19.96 -7.33 -7.77
C HIS A 42 19.36 -5.94 -7.59
N TYR A 43 18.28 -5.83 -6.80
CA TYR A 43 17.62 -4.55 -6.55
C TYR A 43 18.58 -3.50 -5.99
N LEU A 44 19.40 -3.86 -4.98
CA LEU A 44 20.35 -2.94 -4.35
C LEU A 44 21.46 -2.51 -5.33
N THR A 45 21.97 -3.46 -6.13
CA THR A 45 23.00 -3.17 -7.14
C THR A 45 22.49 -2.23 -8.22
N ASP A 46 21.25 -2.43 -8.67
CA ASP A 46 20.65 -1.63 -9.74
C ASP A 46 20.21 -0.24 -9.25
N ARG A 47 19.67 -0.17 -8.02
CA ARG A 47 19.05 1.05 -7.48
C ARG A 47 20.03 1.96 -6.74
N TYR A 48 21.04 1.38 -6.09
CA TYR A 48 22.02 2.09 -5.27
C TYR A 48 23.46 1.68 -5.61
N PRO A 49 23.89 1.75 -6.88
CA PRO A 49 25.21 1.30 -7.32
C PRO A 49 26.37 2.06 -6.66
N GLU A 50 26.11 3.26 -6.13
CA GLU A 50 27.07 4.10 -5.43
C GLU A 50 27.24 3.76 -3.94
N LYS A 51 26.35 2.96 -3.36
CA LYS A 51 26.40 2.57 -1.95
C LYS A 51 27.12 1.23 -1.79
N ASP A 52 27.91 1.12 -0.74
CA ASP A 52 28.53 -0.15 -0.33
C ASP A 52 27.59 -0.85 0.66
N LEU A 53 26.72 -1.71 0.13
CA LEU A 53 25.62 -2.34 0.88
C LEU A 53 25.88 -3.83 1.07
N ARG A 54 25.72 -4.30 2.30
CA ARG A 54 25.79 -5.72 2.66
C ARG A 54 24.46 -6.20 3.23
N ILE A 55 23.93 -7.28 2.67
CA ILE A 55 22.79 -7.99 3.23
C ILE A 55 23.30 -8.88 4.37
N ASP A 56 22.78 -8.69 5.58
CA ASP A 56 23.22 -9.39 6.78
C ASP A 56 22.36 -10.63 7.06
N SER A 57 21.17 -10.41 7.60
CA SER A 57 20.27 -11.47 8.05
C SER A 57 18.89 -11.30 7.41
N GLY A 58 18.17 -12.41 7.25
CA GLY A 58 16.83 -12.44 6.68
C GLY A 58 15.90 -13.27 7.54
N ILE A 59 14.82 -12.69 8.03
CA ILE A 59 13.79 -13.37 8.83
C ILE A 59 12.48 -13.46 8.06
N TYR A 60 11.73 -14.53 8.28
CA TYR A 60 10.41 -14.68 7.67
C TYR A 60 9.34 -14.12 8.59
N ASN A 61 8.51 -13.23 8.05
CA ASN A 61 7.35 -12.68 8.73
C ASN A 61 6.09 -13.37 8.20
N PHE A 62 5.61 -14.37 8.93
CA PHE A 62 4.44 -15.16 8.55
C PHE A 62 3.14 -14.34 8.49
N LYS A 63 3.03 -13.26 9.28
CA LYS A 63 1.82 -12.42 9.33
C LYS A 63 1.56 -11.76 7.98
N PHE A 64 2.62 -11.33 7.31
CA PHE A 64 2.55 -10.63 6.03
C PHE A 64 3.09 -11.46 4.86
N THR A 65 3.50 -12.72 5.11
CA THR A 65 4.05 -13.65 4.11
C THR A 65 5.21 -13.01 3.34
N GLU A 66 6.19 -12.47 4.07
CA GLU A 66 7.31 -11.72 3.53
C GLU A 66 8.63 -12.09 4.19
N TYR A 67 9.74 -11.85 3.50
CA TYR A 67 11.07 -11.88 4.11
C TYR A 67 11.53 -10.47 4.43
N VAL A 68 11.98 -10.25 5.66
CA VAL A 68 12.57 -8.99 6.11
C VAL A 68 14.07 -9.19 6.19
N PHE A 69 14.83 -8.37 5.47
CA PHE A 69 16.28 -8.38 5.46
C PHE A 69 16.86 -7.12 6.10
N GLU A 70 17.91 -7.31 6.88
CA GLU A 70 18.77 -6.24 7.35
C GLU A 70 19.86 -5.96 6.31
N VAL A 71 20.02 -4.69 5.95
CA VAL A 71 21.03 -4.23 5.00
C VAL A 71 21.87 -3.13 5.64
N THR A 72 23.14 -3.42 5.84
CA THR A 72 24.11 -2.46 6.42
C THR A 72 24.81 -1.70 5.30
N ASP A 73 24.88 -0.37 5.45
CA ASP A 73 25.74 0.48 4.61
C ASP A 73 27.15 0.51 5.19
N THR A 74 28.05 -0.29 4.60
CA THR A 74 29.45 -0.37 5.03
C THR A 74 30.28 0.83 4.57
N GLY A 75 29.73 1.66 3.67
CA GLY A 75 30.32 2.92 3.24
C GLY A 75 30.08 4.08 4.22
N ASP A 76 29.07 3.98 5.10
CA ASP A 76 28.79 4.98 6.14
C ASP A 76 29.11 4.45 7.56
N PRO A 77 30.33 4.68 8.08
CA PRO A 77 30.73 4.18 9.40
C PRO A 77 29.99 4.87 10.56
N LYS A 78 29.23 5.95 10.31
CA LYS A 78 28.44 6.62 11.35
C LYS A 78 27.07 5.97 11.54
N ARG A 79 26.58 5.27 10.52
CA ARG A 79 25.33 4.52 10.60
C ARG A 79 25.53 3.30 11.49
N LYS A 80 24.69 3.15 12.50
CA LYS A 80 24.74 2.02 13.45
C LYS A 80 23.69 0.98 13.17
N ASP A 81 22.52 1.41 12.73
CA ASP A 81 21.37 0.55 12.52
C ASP A 81 21.26 0.16 11.03
N PRO A 82 20.98 -1.11 10.71
CA PRO A 82 20.77 -1.53 9.32
C PRO A 82 19.48 -0.92 8.77
N TYR A 83 19.38 -0.80 7.45
CA TYR A 83 18.11 -0.60 6.77
C TYR A 83 17.30 -1.90 6.79
N LEU A 84 15.98 -1.79 6.89
CA LEU A 84 15.08 -2.92 6.75
C LEU A 84 14.46 -2.90 5.36
N LEU A 85 14.60 -3.99 4.63
CA LEU A 85 13.95 -4.20 3.34
C LEU A 85 13.09 -5.44 3.38
N THR A 86 11.86 -5.33 2.86
CA THR A 86 10.95 -6.47 2.81
C THR A 86 10.78 -6.97 1.38
N LEU A 87 10.65 -8.29 1.22
CA LEU A 87 10.38 -8.92 -0.06
C LEU A 87 9.16 -9.81 0.01
N ARG A 88 8.30 -9.69 -1.02
CA ARG A 88 7.09 -10.48 -1.20
C ARG A 88 7.11 -11.20 -2.53
N GLY A 89 6.42 -12.35 -2.58
CA GLY A 89 6.33 -13.20 -3.76
C GLY A 89 7.03 -14.54 -3.57
N PHE A 90 6.38 -15.60 -4.06
CA PHE A 90 6.88 -16.98 -3.87
C PHE A 90 7.87 -17.42 -4.95
N VAL A 91 7.58 -17.06 -6.21
CA VAL A 91 8.36 -17.49 -7.40
C VAL A 91 9.33 -16.40 -7.84
N GLN A 92 8.85 -15.17 -7.90
CA GLN A 92 9.61 -13.99 -8.28
C GLN A 92 9.45 -12.96 -7.17
N PRO A 93 10.27 -13.04 -6.10
CA PRO A 93 10.18 -12.10 -5.01
C PRO A 93 10.60 -10.70 -5.49
N GLU A 94 9.89 -9.68 -5.05
CA GLU A 94 10.17 -8.28 -5.34
C GLU A 94 10.26 -7.50 -4.03
N VAL A 95 11.05 -6.42 -4.04
CA VAL A 95 11.15 -5.51 -2.90
C VAL A 95 9.81 -4.80 -2.73
N TYR A 96 9.18 -5.03 -1.58
CA TYR A 96 7.91 -4.45 -1.21
C TYR A 96 8.09 -3.17 -0.39
N THR A 97 9.04 -3.17 0.57
CA THR A 97 9.48 -1.95 1.26
C THR A 97 10.98 -1.79 1.18
N ASP A 98 11.41 -0.54 1.04
CA ASP A 98 12.80 -0.13 0.93
C ASP A 98 13.11 0.91 2.00
N GLY A 99 13.70 0.46 3.12
CA GLY A 99 14.06 1.34 4.22
C GLY A 99 15.08 2.43 3.86
N ILE A 100 15.88 2.25 2.80
CA ILE A 100 16.80 3.29 2.33
C ILE A 100 15.99 4.44 1.71
N TYR A 101 14.98 4.09 0.91
CA TYR A 101 14.07 5.04 0.30
C TYR A 101 13.22 5.75 1.35
N GLU A 102 12.60 4.98 2.26
CA GLU A 102 11.72 5.51 3.33
C GLU A 102 12.46 6.49 4.25
N GLU A 103 13.67 6.17 4.70
CA GLU A 103 14.45 7.10 5.52
C GLU A 103 14.84 8.39 4.80
N ASN A 104 14.81 8.38 3.46
CA ASN A 104 15.12 9.54 2.64
C ASN A 104 13.86 10.35 2.24
N LEU A 105 12.66 9.94 2.67
CA LEU A 105 11.44 10.73 2.54
C LEU A 105 11.52 12.02 3.36
N ASN A 106 10.95 13.09 2.81
CA ASN A 106 10.85 14.40 3.46
C ASN A 106 9.44 14.58 4.05
N GLU A 107 9.16 13.85 5.13
CA GLU A 107 7.82 13.80 5.75
C GLU A 107 7.18 15.18 6.00
N PRO A 108 7.88 16.19 6.57
CA PRO A 108 7.24 17.49 6.82
C PRO A 108 6.86 18.24 5.53
N LEU A 109 7.61 18.04 4.45
CA LEU A 109 7.28 18.63 3.16
C LEU A 109 6.14 17.86 2.49
N MET A 110 6.15 16.53 2.59
CA MET A 110 5.09 15.66 2.06
C MET A 110 3.75 15.96 2.71
N GLU A 111 3.68 16.03 4.03
CA GLU A 111 2.47 16.39 4.78
C GLU A 111 1.91 17.75 4.31
N ARG A 112 2.77 18.77 4.25
CA ARG A 112 2.35 20.11 3.82
C ARG A 112 1.87 20.15 2.37
N LEU A 113 2.59 19.51 1.45
CA LEU A 113 2.19 19.49 0.04
C LEU A 113 0.92 18.66 -0.17
N GLY A 114 0.77 17.55 0.55
CA GLY A 114 -0.43 16.73 0.58
C GLY A 114 -1.65 17.53 1.05
N GLU A 115 -1.53 18.27 2.16
CA GLU A 115 -2.59 19.17 2.62
C GLU A 115 -2.95 20.27 1.60
N GLU A 116 -1.94 20.91 1.00
CA GLU A 116 -2.14 21.96 0.00
C GLU A 116 -2.87 21.39 -1.24
N ALA A 117 -2.46 20.20 -1.72
CA ALA A 117 -3.10 19.49 -2.83
C ALA A 117 -4.53 19.02 -2.49
N GLY A 118 -4.73 18.43 -1.31
CA GLY A 118 -6.03 17.96 -0.83
C GLY A 118 -7.05 19.10 -0.73
N LYS A 119 -6.65 20.26 -0.21
CA LYS A 119 -7.50 21.46 -0.17
C LYS A 119 -7.91 21.93 -1.57
N GLU A 120 -6.98 21.93 -2.52
CA GLU A 120 -7.27 22.28 -3.92
C GLU A 120 -8.24 21.30 -4.58
N ILE A 121 -7.98 20.00 -4.47
CA ILE A 121 -8.81 18.93 -5.06
C ILE A 121 -10.20 18.92 -4.41
N LYS A 122 -10.29 19.07 -3.10
CA LYS A 122 -11.57 19.20 -2.38
C LYS A 122 -12.38 20.38 -2.93
N ALA A 123 -11.77 21.55 -3.06
CA ALA A 123 -12.43 22.74 -3.59
C ALA A 123 -12.90 22.56 -5.05
N LEU A 124 -12.17 21.78 -5.87
CA LEU A 124 -12.59 21.40 -7.21
C LEU A 124 -13.80 20.47 -7.17
N LEU A 125 -13.70 19.35 -6.45
CA LEU A 125 -14.69 18.29 -6.45
C LEU A 125 -16.01 18.72 -5.78
N SER A 126 -15.95 19.54 -4.73
CA SER A 126 -17.13 20.10 -4.07
C SER A 126 -18.02 20.95 -4.98
N LYS A 127 -17.54 21.43 -6.14
CA LYS A 127 -18.38 22.15 -7.12
C LYS A 127 -19.43 21.27 -7.80
N SER A 128 -19.29 19.95 -7.68
CA SER A 128 -20.07 19.00 -8.47
C SER A 128 -20.42 17.72 -7.73
N ILE A 129 -19.95 17.56 -6.49
CA ILE A 129 -20.15 16.35 -5.68
C ILE A 129 -20.59 16.82 -4.30
N ASP A 130 -21.89 16.90 -4.10
CA ASP A 130 -22.49 17.41 -2.85
C ASP A 130 -22.20 16.50 -1.66
N GLN A 131 -21.99 15.21 -1.92
CA GLN A 131 -21.66 14.18 -0.93
C GLN A 131 -20.19 14.23 -0.48
N LEU A 132 -19.34 15.10 -1.01
CA LEU A 132 -17.92 15.13 -0.65
C LEU A 132 -17.71 15.64 0.78
N LYS A 133 -17.14 14.80 1.65
CA LYS A 133 -16.78 15.17 3.02
C LYS A 133 -15.32 15.59 3.12
N ASP A 134 -14.42 14.77 2.57
CA ASP A 134 -12.99 15.03 2.66
C ASP A 134 -12.17 14.48 1.50
N VAL A 135 -10.97 15.06 1.36
CA VAL A 135 -9.94 14.61 0.42
C VAL A 135 -8.59 14.70 1.11
N ASP A 136 -7.96 13.56 1.31
CA ASP A 136 -6.58 13.43 1.75
C ASP A 136 -5.69 13.05 0.57
N VAL A 137 -4.49 13.61 0.52
CA VAL A 137 -3.55 13.40 -0.58
C VAL A 137 -2.19 13.05 -0.02
N HIS A 138 -1.71 11.88 -0.37
CA HIS A 138 -0.35 11.47 -0.12
C HIS A 138 0.54 11.77 -1.33
N VAL A 139 1.68 12.41 -1.07
CA VAL A 139 2.71 12.68 -2.06
C VAL A 139 4.05 12.19 -1.52
N GLU A 140 4.90 11.67 -2.40
CA GLU A 140 6.26 11.29 -2.03
C GLU A 140 7.28 12.30 -2.56
N VAL A 141 8.11 12.82 -1.66
CA VAL A 141 9.22 13.72 -1.97
C VAL A 141 10.46 13.31 -1.18
N LEU A 142 11.55 13.03 -1.87
CA LEU A 142 12.83 12.72 -1.24
C LEU A 142 13.54 14.01 -0.77
N LYS A 143 14.31 13.87 0.32
CA LYS A 143 15.14 14.95 0.86
C LYS A 143 16.06 15.53 -0.21
N GLY A 144 16.08 16.85 -0.31
CA GLY A 144 16.94 17.60 -1.25
C GLY A 144 16.44 17.65 -2.70
N LYS A 145 15.36 16.94 -3.07
CA LYS A 145 14.77 17.03 -4.43
C LYS A 145 14.02 18.33 -4.65
N LEU A 146 13.33 18.80 -3.62
CA LEU A 146 12.61 20.07 -3.59
C LEU A 146 13.12 20.94 -2.44
N LYS A 147 12.93 22.26 -2.56
CA LYS A 147 13.17 23.18 -1.44
C LYS A 147 12.16 22.91 -0.34
N ASN A 148 12.57 23.03 0.92
CA ASN A 148 11.69 22.79 2.07
C ASN A 148 10.50 23.76 2.14
N ASP A 149 10.60 24.92 1.50
CA ASP A 149 9.55 25.95 1.39
C ASP A 149 8.76 25.88 0.07
N ALA A 150 8.99 24.86 -0.77
CA ALA A 150 8.28 24.68 -2.03
C ALA A 150 6.76 24.66 -1.80
N LYS A 151 6.01 25.28 -2.71
CA LYS A 151 4.55 25.32 -2.65
C LYS A 151 3.95 24.32 -3.62
N TRP A 152 2.78 23.80 -3.26
CA TRP A 152 2.00 22.96 -4.13
C TRP A 152 1.68 23.69 -5.43
N GLU A 153 1.96 23.01 -6.53
CA GLU A 153 1.54 23.36 -7.88
C GLU A 153 1.29 22.05 -8.62
N LYS A 154 0.23 21.97 -9.44
CA LYS A 154 -0.06 20.77 -10.23
C LYS A 154 1.10 20.31 -11.12
N SER A 155 2.01 21.22 -11.49
CA SER A 155 3.21 20.95 -12.29
C SER A 155 4.44 20.53 -11.49
N ILE A 156 4.33 20.44 -10.16
CA ILE A 156 5.45 20.02 -9.32
C ILE A 156 5.86 18.59 -9.69
N ARG A 157 7.16 18.34 -9.75
CA ARG A 157 7.68 17.00 -10.05
C ARG A 157 7.86 16.24 -8.74
N LEU A 158 6.93 15.33 -8.47
CA LEU A 158 6.99 14.39 -7.35
C LEU A 158 7.88 13.19 -7.70
N ASP A 159 8.37 12.47 -6.69
CA ASP A 159 9.16 11.25 -6.90
C ASP A 159 8.27 10.06 -7.32
N LYS A 160 6.97 10.11 -6.97
CA LYS A 160 5.90 9.24 -7.48
C LYS A 160 4.60 10.01 -7.72
N PRO A 161 3.71 9.53 -8.60
CA PRO A 161 2.36 10.10 -8.73
C PRO A 161 1.61 10.03 -7.39
N MET A 162 0.68 10.96 -7.17
CA MET A 162 -0.04 11.07 -5.90
C MET A 162 -0.95 9.87 -5.63
N GLN A 163 -1.22 9.62 -4.36
CA GLN A 163 -2.29 8.72 -3.92
C GLN A 163 -3.36 9.56 -3.22
N ILE A 164 -4.61 9.39 -3.60
CA ILE A 164 -5.71 10.25 -3.14
C ILE A 164 -6.72 9.38 -2.37
N HIS A 165 -7.06 9.79 -1.16
CA HIS A 165 -8.16 9.21 -0.40
C HIS A 165 -9.33 10.20 -0.34
N ILE A 166 -10.53 9.71 -0.64
CA ILE A 166 -11.73 10.53 -0.70
C ILE A 166 -12.78 9.93 0.24
N LEU A 167 -13.36 10.80 1.06
CA LEU A 167 -14.45 10.46 1.95
C LEU A 167 -15.75 11.07 1.42
N LEU A 168 -16.75 10.23 1.20
CA LEU A 168 -18.10 10.62 0.77
C LEU A 168 -19.12 10.35 1.87
N ASP A 169 -20.16 11.17 1.92
CA ASP A 169 -21.41 10.92 2.65
C ASP A 169 -22.34 10.02 1.84
N ALA A 170 -22.63 8.83 2.38
CA ALA A 170 -23.41 7.79 1.75
C ALA A 170 -24.71 7.48 2.49
N GLU A 171 -25.18 8.35 3.40
CA GLU A 171 -26.43 8.16 4.14
C GLU A 171 -27.58 7.79 3.20
N ASN A 172 -27.75 8.59 2.14
CA ASN A 172 -28.80 8.42 1.14
C ASN A 172 -28.32 7.82 -0.19
N ALA A 173 -27.03 7.49 -0.30
CA ALA A 173 -26.45 6.96 -1.53
C ALA A 173 -26.61 5.43 -1.60
N GLY A 174 -26.98 4.95 -2.79
CA GLY A 174 -26.90 3.52 -3.14
C GLY A 174 -25.61 3.18 -3.88
N ARG A 175 -25.26 1.89 -3.95
CA ARG A 175 -24.07 1.39 -4.65
C ARG A 175 -23.88 1.97 -6.06
N LYS A 176 -24.95 2.06 -6.86
CA LYS A 176 -24.90 2.60 -8.23
C LYS A 176 -24.57 4.09 -8.26
N GLU A 177 -25.00 4.83 -7.24
CA GLU A 177 -24.71 6.25 -7.11
C GLU A 177 -23.24 6.47 -6.76
N VAL A 178 -22.70 5.71 -5.80
CA VAL A 178 -21.26 5.70 -5.47
C VAL A 178 -20.42 5.38 -6.71
N TYR A 179 -20.82 4.38 -7.49
CA TYR A 179 -20.19 4.04 -8.77
C TYR A 179 -20.17 5.24 -9.74
N ASN A 180 -21.32 5.89 -9.96
CA ASN A 180 -21.39 7.05 -10.86
C ASN A 180 -20.55 8.22 -10.34
N THR A 181 -20.52 8.44 -9.02
CA THR A 181 -19.70 9.46 -8.37
C THR A 181 -18.21 9.16 -8.56
N ALA A 182 -17.78 7.91 -8.41
CA ALA A 182 -16.39 7.50 -8.67
C ALA A 182 -15.97 7.79 -10.13
N GLN A 183 -16.83 7.45 -11.11
CA GLN A 183 -16.57 7.79 -12.52
C GLN A 183 -16.48 9.30 -12.74
N LYS A 184 -17.34 10.08 -12.07
CA LYS A 184 -17.32 11.54 -12.16
C LYS A 184 -16.03 12.13 -11.55
N ILE A 185 -15.58 11.63 -10.41
CA ILE A 185 -14.32 12.01 -9.77
C ILE A 185 -13.15 11.72 -10.70
N GLN A 186 -13.02 10.48 -11.18
CA GLN A 186 -11.92 10.09 -12.09
C GLN A 186 -11.86 11.02 -13.31
N ARG A 187 -13.01 11.30 -13.93
CA ARG A 187 -13.08 12.22 -15.07
C ARG A 187 -12.62 13.64 -14.71
N LEU A 188 -13.10 14.20 -13.60
CA LEU A 188 -12.72 15.55 -13.17
C LEU A 188 -11.22 15.66 -12.87
N LEU A 189 -10.64 14.66 -12.19
CA LEU A 189 -9.20 14.62 -11.92
C LEU A 189 -8.38 14.53 -13.20
N ASN A 190 -8.84 13.73 -14.17
CA ASN A 190 -8.20 13.57 -15.47
C ASN A 190 -8.30 14.83 -16.34
N GLU A 191 -9.47 15.48 -16.38
CA GLU A 191 -9.70 16.73 -17.13
C GLU A 191 -8.84 17.88 -16.59
N GLU A 192 -8.65 17.95 -15.26
CA GLU A 192 -7.82 18.96 -14.61
C GLU A 192 -6.31 18.66 -14.62
N GLY A 193 -5.94 17.50 -15.18
CA GLY A 193 -4.57 17.10 -15.42
C GLY A 193 -3.78 16.68 -14.18
N TYR A 194 -4.44 16.24 -13.10
CA TYR A 194 -3.73 15.75 -11.90
C TYR A 194 -2.92 14.50 -12.20
N ASP A 195 -1.72 14.41 -11.64
CA ASP A 195 -0.88 13.22 -11.72
C ASP A 195 -1.04 12.36 -10.47
N TYR A 196 -1.78 11.26 -10.60
CA TYR A 196 -2.08 10.35 -9.50
C TYR A 196 -1.92 8.91 -9.98
N GLU A 197 -1.47 8.06 -9.06
CA GLU A 197 -1.35 6.62 -9.24
C GLU A 197 -2.71 5.98 -8.97
N SER A 198 -3.30 6.28 -7.81
CA SER A 198 -4.54 5.66 -7.35
C SER A 198 -5.42 6.63 -6.57
N VAL A 199 -6.72 6.34 -6.59
CA VAL A 199 -7.73 6.96 -5.73
C VAL A 199 -8.45 5.86 -4.99
N THR A 200 -8.61 6.02 -3.68
CA THR A 200 -9.51 5.21 -2.84
C THR A 200 -10.67 6.07 -2.37
N ILE A 201 -11.89 5.58 -2.54
CA ILE A 201 -13.11 6.23 -2.11
C ILE A 201 -13.74 5.38 -1.02
N ASN A 202 -13.93 5.99 0.15
CA ASN A 202 -14.75 5.47 1.22
C ASN A 202 -16.05 6.27 1.27
N ALA A 203 -17.18 5.60 1.11
CA ALA A 203 -18.51 6.20 1.20
C ALA A 203 -19.14 5.75 2.52
N ASN A 204 -19.22 6.70 3.46
CA ASN A 204 -19.53 6.43 4.86
C ASN A 204 -20.89 7.02 5.24
N ILE A 205 -21.55 6.41 6.22
CA ILE A 205 -22.71 6.97 6.89
C ILE A 205 -22.21 7.63 8.18
N PHE A 206 -22.61 8.88 8.43
CA PHE A 206 -22.17 9.64 9.61
C PHE A 206 -23.25 9.77 10.68
N ASP A 207 -24.52 9.53 10.33
CA ASP A 207 -25.66 9.60 11.24
C ASP A 207 -26.25 8.20 11.53
N GLY A 208 -26.42 7.85 12.82
CA GLY A 208 -26.99 6.57 13.25
C GLY A 208 -26.64 6.15 14.69
N GLU A 209 -27.50 5.36 15.34
CA GLU A 209 -27.32 4.94 16.75
C GLU A 209 -26.05 4.08 16.98
N ASP A 210 -25.55 3.41 15.93
CA ASP A 210 -24.38 2.53 15.99
C ASP A 210 -23.05 3.22 15.65
N ILE A 211 -23.07 4.53 15.36
CA ILE A 211 -21.88 5.28 14.96
C ILE A 211 -21.11 5.74 16.21
N LYS A 212 -19.91 5.18 16.39
CA LYS A 212 -19.03 5.46 17.53
C LYS A 212 -18.13 6.67 17.33
N ASP A 213 -17.97 7.11 16.08
CA ASP A 213 -17.09 8.20 15.68
C ASP A 213 -17.79 9.03 14.58
N GLU A 214 -18.25 10.22 14.95
CA GLU A 214 -18.97 11.14 14.06
C GLU A 214 -18.03 11.78 13.01
N GLU A 215 -16.70 11.75 13.20
CA GLU A 215 -15.74 12.29 12.24
C GLU A 215 -15.41 11.29 11.12
N ILE A 216 -15.40 9.99 11.45
CA ILE A 216 -15.05 8.92 10.49
C ILE A 216 -16.30 8.26 9.91
N GLY A 217 -17.37 8.11 10.69
CA GLY A 217 -18.58 7.40 10.28
C GLY A 217 -18.38 5.90 10.07
N TYR A 218 -19.43 5.23 9.59
CA TYR A 218 -19.44 3.81 9.25
C TYR A 218 -19.21 3.62 7.74
N LEU A 219 -18.23 2.80 7.36
CA LEU A 219 -17.93 2.50 5.95
C LEU A 219 -19.00 1.60 5.33
N LYS A 220 -19.80 2.15 4.42
CA LYS A 220 -20.89 1.43 3.73
C LYS A 220 -20.44 0.87 2.38
N TYR A 221 -19.74 1.70 1.60
CA TYR A 221 -19.20 1.31 0.30
C TYR A 221 -17.75 1.71 0.17
N SER A 222 -16.95 0.88 -0.49
CA SER A 222 -15.57 1.21 -0.86
C SER A 222 -15.32 0.93 -2.34
N THR A 223 -14.51 1.76 -2.98
CA THR A 223 -14.02 1.51 -4.33
C THR A 223 -12.67 2.18 -4.52
N SER A 224 -11.88 1.67 -5.46
CA SER A 224 -10.61 2.28 -5.84
C SER A 224 -10.41 2.22 -7.35
N PHE A 225 -9.61 3.14 -7.86
CA PHE A 225 -9.25 3.18 -9.27
C PHE A 225 -7.89 3.80 -9.49
N GLU A 226 -7.24 3.40 -10.58
CA GLU A 226 -6.05 4.06 -11.10
C GLU A 226 -6.45 5.07 -12.18
N LYS A 227 -5.51 5.92 -12.58
CA LYS A 227 -5.77 7.01 -13.53
C LYS A 227 -6.37 6.56 -14.86
N ASN A 228 -5.93 5.42 -15.38
CA ASN A 228 -6.25 4.95 -16.73
C ASN A 228 -7.09 3.65 -16.75
N THR A 229 -7.75 3.31 -15.64
CA THR A 229 -8.58 2.10 -15.55
C THR A 229 -10.05 2.40 -15.75
N GLU A 230 -10.78 1.48 -16.38
CA GLU A 230 -12.24 1.55 -16.46
C GLU A 230 -12.85 1.05 -15.14
N ILE A 231 -13.55 1.93 -14.43
CA ILE A 231 -14.30 1.58 -13.22
C ILE A 231 -15.57 0.82 -13.63
N LYS A 232 -15.85 -0.30 -12.97
CA LYS A 232 -17.07 -1.10 -13.17
C LYS A 232 -17.89 -1.13 -11.89
N LEU A 233 -19.21 -1.30 -12.02
CA LEU A 233 -20.10 -1.37 -10.85
C LEU A 233 -19.71 -2.45 -9.84
N LYS A 234 -19.13 -3.56 -10.33
CA LYS A 234 -18.66 -4.65 -9.48
C LYS A 234 -17.49 -4.26 -8.57
N ASP A 235 -16.75 -3.21 -8.93
CA ASP A 235 -15.58 -2.71 -8.19
C ASP A 235 -16.00 -1.79 -7.04
N VAL A 236 -17.30 -1.46 -6.92
CA VAL A 236 -17.87 -0.89 -5.70
C VAL A 236 -18.28 -2.02 -4.79
N GLU A 237 -17.52 -2.19 -3.72
CA GLU A 237 -17.76 -3.18 -2.67
C GLU A 237 -18.73 -2.60 -1.64
N GLU A 238 -19.69 -3.43 -1.25
CA GLU A 238 -20.62 -3.12 -0.16
C GLU A 238 -20.12 -3.85 1.08
N LEU A 239 -19.78 -3.07 2.09
CA LEU A 239 -19.26 -3.57 3.36
C LEU A 239 -20.43 -3.55 4.34
N ASN A 240 -21.39 -4.45 4.10
CA ASN A 240 -22.47 -4.74 5.02
C ASN A 240 -21.93 -5.62 6.16
N ASP A 241 -22.34 -5.33 7.39
CA ASP A 241 -22.42 -6.34 8.45
C ASP A 241 -23.61 -7.29 8.23
#